data_AF-A0A401TW54-F1
#
_entry.id   AF-A0A401TW54-F1
#
_cell.length_a   1.000
_cell.length_b   1.000
_cell.length_c   1.000
_cell.angle_alpha   90.00
_cell.angle_beta   90.00
_cell.angle_gamma   90.00
#
_symmetry.space_group_name_H-M   'P 1'
#
loop_
_entity.id
_entity.type
_entity.pdbx_description
1 polymer ?
#
loop_
_entity_poly.entity_id
_entity_poly.type
_entity_poly.pdbx_seq_one_letter_code
_entity_poly.pdbx_strand_id
1 'polypeptide(L)' 'YWASLRNLVVSLMSSMKSIISLLFLLFLFIVVFALLGMQLFGGQFNFEDGTPPTNFDTFPAAIITVFQV' A
#
# COMPACT_ATOMS: atom_id res chain seq x y z
N TYR A 1 27.26 -23.14 16.76
CA TYR A 1 27.10 -22.01 15.83
C TYR A 1 25.73 -21.97 15.13
N TRP A 2 25.16 -23.11 14.71
CA TRP A 2 23.82 -23.20 14.09
C TRP A 2 22.63 -22.77 14.98
N ALA A 3 22.74 -22.89 16.31
CA ALA A 3 21.69 -22.49 17.24
C ALA A 3 21.45 -20.96 17.24
N SER A 4 22.51 -20.16 17.08
CA SER A 4 22.43 -18.69 17.07
C SER A 4 21.72 -18.18 15.81
N LEU A 5 22.00 -18.75 14.64
CA LEU A 5 21.30 -18.45 13.38
C LEU A 5 19.81 -18.83 13.44
N ARG A 6 19.50 -20.02 13.95
CA ARG A 6 18.11 -20.46 14.14
C ARG A 6 17.35 -19.53 15.08
N ASN A 7 17.94 -19.12 16.21
CA ASN A 7 17.31 -18.19 17.13
C ASN A 7 17.08 -16.81 16.50
N LEU A 8 18.01 -16.34 15.65
CA LEU A 8 17.85 -15.08 14.93
C LEU A 8 16.67 -15.15 13.96
N VAL A 9 16.55 -16.24 13.19
CA VAL A 9 15.41 -16.47 12.27
C VAL A 9 14.09 -16.62 13.02
N VAL A 10 14.08 -17.32 14.16
CA VAL A 10 12.86 -17.47 14.99
C VAL A 10 12.43 -16.15 15.61
N SER A 11 13.39 -15.34 16.11
CA SER A 11 13.11 -13.98 16.57
C SER A 11 12.61 -13.09 15.42
N LEU A 12 13.17 -13.23 14.22
CA LEU A 12 12.68 -12.53 13.03
C LEU A 12 11.25 -12.95 12.68
N MET A 13 10.96 -14.25 12.65
CA MET A 13 9.62 -14.80 12.36
C MET A 13 8.59 -14.38 13.41
N SER A 14 8.98 -14.33 14.69
CA SER A 14 8.15 -13.81 15.78
C SER A 14 7.78 -12.34 15.54
N SER A 15 8.78 -11.50 15.22
CA SER A 15 8.57 -10.09 14.91
C SER A 15 7.79 -9.89 13.61
N MET A 16 8.00 -10.74 12.59
CA MET A 16 7.25 -10.72 11.34
C MET A 16 5.75 -10.88 11.57
N LYS A 17 5.32 -11.71 12.52
CA LYS A 17 3.89 -11.88 12.83
C LYS A 17 3.24 -10.58 13.32
N SER A 18 3.96 -9.81 14.13
CA SER A 18 3.53 -8.48 14.58
C SER A 18 3.53 -7.48 13.42
N ILE A 19 4.57 -7.51 12.58
CA ILE A 19 4.69 -6.67 11.38
C ILE A 19 3.56 -6.96 10.38
N ILE A 20 3.14 -8.21 10.21
CA ILE A 20 2.02 -8.59 9.33
C ILE A 20 0.71 -7.94 9.80
N SER A 21 0.46 -7.90 11.10
CA SER A 21 -0.74 -7.25 11.64
C SER A 21 -0.74 -5.74 11.32
N LEU A 22 0.43 -5.10 11.42
CA LEU A 22 0.60 -3.70 11.05
C LEU A 22 0.46 -3.48 9.53
N LEU A 23 1.08 -4.33 8.71
CA LEU A 23 1.00 -4.28 7.25
C LEU A 23 -0.44 -4.50 6.76
N PHE A 24 -1.19 -5.38 7.41
CA PHE A 24 -2.61 -5.59 7.09
C PHE A 24 -3.44 -4.34 7.39
N LEU A 25 -3.20 -3.72 8.55
CA LEU A 25 -3.85 -2.46 8.90
C LEU A 25 -3.48 -1.34 7.92
N LEU A 26 -2.20 -1.24 7.55
CA LEU A 26 -1.70 -0.28 6.56
C LEU A 26 -2.33 -0.53 5.19
N PHE A 27 -2.43 -1.78 4.76
CA PHE A 27 -3.07 -2.15 3.50
C PHE A 27 -4.54 -1.75 3.50
N LEU A 28 -5.26 -2.01 4.60
CA LEU A 28 -6.66 -1.63 4.73
C LEU A 28 -6.84 -0.10 4.71
N PHE A 29 -5.94 0.62 5.37
CA PHE A 29 -5.88 2.08 5.31
C PHE A 29 -5.67 2.57 3.86
N ILE A 30 -4.69 2.03 3.14
CA ILE A 30 -4.44 2.38 1.74
C ILE A 30 -5.68 2.12 0.87
N VAL A 31 -6.37 0.99 1.06
CA VAL A 31 -7.59 0.66 0.31
C VAL A 31 -8.70 1.69 0.57
N VAL A 32 -8.92 2.09 1.83
CA VAL A 32 -9.92 3.12 2.15
C VAL A 32 -9.60 4.44 1.47
N PHE A 33 -8.34 4.90 1.54
CA PHE A 33 -7.91 6.15 0.91
C PHE A 33 -7.93 6.08 -0.61
N ALA A 34 -7.57 4.94 -1.21
CA ALA A 34 -7.64 4.74 -2.65
C ALA A 34 -9.09 4.80 -3.15
N LEU A 35 -10.02 4.10 -2.48
CA LEU A 35 -11.45 4.15 -2.81
C LEU A 35 -12.03 5.56 -2.66
N LEU A 36 -11.65 6.25 -1.57
CA LEU A 36 -12.09 7.63 -1.31
C LEU A 36 -11.52 8.59 -2.36
N GLY A 37 -10.24 8.44 -2.72
CA GLY A 37 -9.59 9.21 -3.78
C GLY A 37 -10.21 8.99 -5.15
N MET A 38 -10.62 7.76 -5.49
CA MET A 38 -11.37 7.48 -6.72
C MET A 38 -12.75 8.17 -6.72
N GLN A 39 -13.44 8.24 -5.59
CA GLN A 39 -14.74 8.93 -5.54
C GLN A 39 -14.61 10.45 -5.60
N LEU A 40 -13.57 11.02 -4.97
CA LEU A 40 -13.35 12.47 -4.95
C LEU A 40 -12.67 13.01 -6.21
N PHE A 41 -11.72 12.25 -6.76
CA PHE A 41 -10.83 12.69 -7.83
C PHE A 41 -10.89 11.81 -9.09
N GLY A 42 -11.64 10.70 -9.08
CA GLY A 42 -11.81 9.84 -10.25
C GLY A 42 -12.54 10.57 -11.37
N GLY A 43 -11.98 10.53 -12.57
CA GLY A 43 -12.51 11.21 -13.74
C GLY A 43 -12.32 12.74 -13.75
N GLN A 44 -11.75 13.34 -12.70
CA GLN A 44 -11.47 14.79 -12.65
C GLN A 44 -10.18 15.16 -13.40
N PHE A 45 -9.25 14.22 -13.59
CA PHE A 45 -7.96 14.44 -14.24
C PHE A 45 -7.95 14.13 -15.75
N ASN A 46 -9.11 14.22 -16.41
CA ASN A 46 -9.22 14.03 -17.85
C ASN A 46 -8.85 15.32 -18.60
N PHE A 47 -7.57 15.72 -18.52
CA PHE A 47 -7.05 16.91 -19.21
C PHE A 47 -6.90 16.65 -20.73
N GLU A 48 -7.03 17.70 -21.54
CA GLU A 48 -6.87 17.63 -23.01
C GLU A 48 -5.47 17.16 -23.45
N ASP A 49 -4.45 17.29 -22.59
CA ASP A 49 -3.06 16.86 -22.82
C ASP A 49 -2.77 15.40 -22.38
N GLY A 50 -3.77 14.68 -21.84
CA GLY A 50 -3.68 13.28 -21.42
C GLY A 50 -3.74 13.04 -19.89
N THR A 51 -4.12 11.82 -19.49
CA THR A 51 -4.20 11.42 -18.07
C THR A 51 -2.81 11.15 -17.49
N PRO A 52 -2.39 11.85 -16.42
CA PRO A 52 -1.11 11.58 -15.76
C PRO A 52 -1.09 10.17 -15.14
N PRO A 53 0.08 9.51 -15.05
CA PRO A 53 0.20 8.15 -14.51
C PRO A 53 -0.14 8.06 -13.01
N THR A 54 -0.12 9.18 -12.30
CA THR A 54 -0.54 9.32 -10.90
C THR A 54 -1.99 9.81 -10.83
N ASN A 55 -2.93 8.92 -11.11
CA ASN A 55 -4.36 9.24 -11.13
C ASN A 55 -5.18 8.34 -10.21
N PHE A 56 -6.41 8.78 -9.94
CA PHE A 56 -7.42 8.04 -9.19
C PHE A 56 -8.50 7.46 -10.11
N ASP A 57 -8.18 7.18 -11.38
CA ASP A 57 -9.16 6.69 -12.35
C ASP A 57 -9.33 5.17 -12.29
N THR A 58 -8.28 4.46 -11.86
CA THR A 58 -8.30 3.00 -11.70
C THR A 58 -7.80 2.58 -10.33
N PHE A 59 -8.31 1.46 -9.83
CA PHE A 59 -7.97 0.94 -8.51
C PHE A 59 -6.44 0.71 -8.31
N PRO A 60 -5.70 0.11 -9.26
CA PRO A 60 -4.25 -0.04 -9.10
C PRO A 60 -3.50 1.30 -9.12
N ALA A 61 -3.92 2.25 -9.96
CA ALA A 61 -3.30 3.58 -10.03
C ALA A 61 -3.57 4.39 -8.74
N ALA A 62 -4.78 4.30 -8.19
CA ALA A 62 -5.14 4.94 -6.92
C ALA A 62 -4.29 4.40 -5.75
N ILE A 63 -4.03 3.09 -5.71
CA ILE A 63 -3.14 2.49 -4.70
C ILE A 63 -1.71 3.05 -4.82
N ILE A 64 -1.16 3.09 -6.03
CA ILE A 64 0.19 3.61 -6.27
C ILE A 64 0.26 5.09 -5.90
N THR A 65 -0.77 5.86 -6.22
CA THR A 65 -0.86 7.29 -5.91
C THR A 65 -0.91 7.53 -4.39
N VAL A 66 -1.70 6.76 -3.63
CA VAL A 66 -1.73 6.86 -2.15
C VAL A 66 -0.42 6.43 -1.52
N PHE A 67 0.28 5.46 -2.12
CA PHE A 67 1.61 5.05 -1.67
C PHE A 67 2.71 6.07 -2.00
N GLN A 68 2.51 6.88 -3.05
CA GLN A 68 3.46 7.91 -3.49
C GLN A 68 3.42 9.20 -2.67
N VAL A 69 2.27 9.53 -2.08
CA VAL A 69 2.09 10.68 -1.17
C VAL A 69 2.79 10.43 0.16
#